data_AF-A0A368KYH2-F1
#
_entry.id   AF-A0A368KYH2-F1
#
_cell.length_a   1.000
_cell.length_b   1.000
_cell.length_c   1.000
_cell.angle_alpha   90.00
_cell.angle_beta   90.00
_cell.angle_gamma   90.00
#
_symmetry.space_group_name_H-M   'P 1'
#
loop_
_entity.id
_entity.type
_entity.pdbx_description
1 polymer ?
#
loop_
_entity_poly.entity_id
_entity_poly.type
_entity_poly.pdbx_seq_one_letter_code
_entity_poly.pdbx_strand_id
1 'polypeptide(L)' 'MRFNRHYESDITLFLKQLKTEKPTVEMGQQQGRALLWDKAPIDLAEREAQQAARVPQQPYVYQTKG' A
#
# COMPACT_ATOMS: atom_id res chain seq x y z
N MET A 1 -34.41 0.18 21.74
CA MET A 1 -32.97 0.11 22.02
C MET A 1 -32.38 1.51 22.04
N ARG A 2 -31.75 1.94 23.14
CA ARG A 2 -30.97 3.19 23.21
C ARG A 2 -29.51 2.83 22.92
N PHE A 3 -29.00 3.20 21.74
CA PHE A 3 -27.56 3.19 21.47
C PHE A 3 -26.93 4.37 22.22
N ASN A 4 -26.10 4.09 23.23
CA ASN A 4 -25.31 5.13 23.86
C ASN A 4 -24.32 5.67 22.82
N ARG A 5 -24.55 6.92 22.41
CA ARG A 5 -23.79 7.61 21.35
C ARG A 5 -22.41 8.09 21.81
N HIS A 6 -22.04 7.84 23.07
CA HIS A 6 -20.85 8.39 23.72
C HIS A 6 -19.78 7.34 24.08
N TYR A 7 -19.96 6.08 23.69
CA TYR A 7 -18.90 5.09 23.88
C TYR A 7 -17.80 5.30 22.84
N GLU A 8 -16.59 5.56 23.31
CA GLU A 8 -15.36 5.46 22.54
C GLU A 8 -14.55 4.28 23.05
N SER A 9 -13.96 3.50 22.14
CA SER A 9 -13.10 2.39 22.53
C SER A 9 -11.79 2.88 23.13
N ASP A 10 -11.17 2.07 23.98
CA ASP A 10 -9.87 2.36 24.59
C ASP A 10 -8.80 2.66 23.53
N ILE A 11 -8.85 1.95 22.40
CA ILE A 11 -7.95 2.18 21.26
C ILE A 11 -8.16 3.58 20.66
N THR A 12 -9.42 4.04 20.55
CA THR A 12 -9.72 5.37 20.02
C THR A 12 -9.17 6.46 20.93
N LEU A 13 -9.34 6.30 22.24
CA LEU A 13 -8.80 7.23 23.24
C LEU A 13 -7.27 7.25 23.21
N PHE A 14 -6.64 6.07 23.14
CA PHE A 14 -5.19 5.95 23.00
C PHE A 14 -4.65 6.66 21.75
N LEU A 15 -5.28 6.45 20.59
CA LEU A 15 -4.86 7.10 19.34
C LEU A 15 -4.99 8.62 19.42
N LYS A 16 -6.05 9.14 20.06
CA LYS A 16 -6.22 10.58 20.27
C LYS A 16 -5.12 11.16 21.16
N GLN A 17 -4.81 10.48 22.27
CA GLN A 17 -3.73 10.88 23.18
C GLN A 17 -2.37 10.87 22.47
N LEU A 18 -2.05 9.79 21.75
CA LEU A 18 -0.81 9.65 21.00
C LEU A 18 -0.59 10.79 20.00
N LYS A 19 -1.63 11.14 19.23
CA LYS A 19 -1.55 12.23 18.25
C LYS A 19 -1.40 13.61 18.90
N THR A 20 -1.98 13.79 20.08
CA THR A 20 -1.86 15.03 20.87
C THR A 20 -0.43 15.19 21.41
N GLU A 21 0.13 14.12 21.98
CA GLU A 21 1.50 14.12 22.52
C GLU A 21 2.56 14.19 21.41
N LYS A 22 2.27 13.62 20.23
CA LYS A 22 3.22 13.50 19.11
C LYS A 22 2.59 13.96 17.79
N PRO A 23 2.44 15.28 17.57
CA PRO A 23 1.78 15.82 16.37
C PRO A 23 2.50 15.47 15.06
N THR A 24 3.80 15.12 15.11
CA THR A 24 4.60 14.72 13.94
C THR A 24 4.31 13.32 13.41
N VAL A 25 3.58 12.48 14.16
CA VAL A 25 3.29 11.09 13.78
C VAL A 25 2.52 10.99 12.46
N GLU A 26 1.58 11.90 12.20
CA GLU A 26 0.81 11.90 10.95
C GLU A 26 1.68 12.16 9.72
N MET A 27 2.61 13.12 9.83
CA MET A 27 3.59 13.40 8.79
C MET A 27 4.48 12.18 8.54
N GLY A 28 4.97 11.54 9.61
CA GLY A 28 5.77 10.31 9.50
C GLY A 28 5.00 9.16 8.86
N GLN A 29 3.70 9.02 9.16
CA GLN A 29 2.84 8.04 8.49
C GLN A 29 2.66 8.34 7.00
N GLN A 30 2.45 9.60 6.63
CA GLN A 30 2.31 10.02 5.24
C GLN A 30 3.61 9.73 4.47
N GLN A 31 4.76 10.10 5.04
CA GLN A 31 6.08 9.82 4.46
C GLN A 31 6.32 8.32 4.32
N GLY A 32 6.08 7.54 5.39
CA GLY A 32 6.23 6.09 5.36
C GLY A 32 5.35 5.40 4.31
N ARG A 33 4.11 5.88 4.12
CA ARG A 33 3.23 5.40 3.04
C ARG A 33 3.71 5.84 1.66
N ALA A 34 4.32 7.00 1.51
CA ALA A 34 4.86 7.44 0.22
C ALA A 34 6.07 6.61 -0.22
N LEU A 35 6.95 6.21 0.71
CA LEU A 35 8.20 5.49 0.40
C LEU A 35 8.00 4.20 -0.42
N LEU A 36 6.96 3.42 -0.14
CA LEU A 36 6.75 2.13 -0.81
C LEU A 36 6.02 2.25 -2.16
N TRP A 37 5.46 3.43 -2.45
CA TRP A 37 4.59 3.65 -3.61
C TRP A 37 5.12 4.69 -4.59
N ASP A 38 6.25 5.33 -4.28
CA ASP A 38 6.97 6.20 -5.19
C ASP A 38 7.58 5.37 -6.34
N LYS A 39 6.78 5.20 -7.41
CA LYS A 39 7.25 4.56 -8.64
C LYS A 39 7.80 5.65 -9.54
N ALA A 40 9.05 5.46 -9.97
CA ALA A 40 9.63 6.31 -11.01
C ALA A 40 8.70 6.33 -12.25
N PRO A 41 8.62 7.47 -12.97
CA PRO A 41 7.94 7.54 -14.24
C PRO A 41 8.42 6.41 -15.15
N ILE A 42 7.47 5.75 -15.81
CA ILE A 42 7.80 4.67 -16.73
C ILE A 42 8.18 5.29 -18.07
N ASP A 43 9.38 4.99 -18.55
CA ASP A 43 9.76 5.30 -19.93
C ASP A 43 8.91 4.45 -20.87
N LEU A 44 8.14 5.11 -21.74
CA LEU A 44 7.21 4.46 -22.64
C LEU A 44 7.94 3.66 -23.73
N ALA A 45 9.08 4.15 -24.21
CA ALA A 45 9.87 3.45 -25.22
C ALA A 45 10.48 2.17 -24.63
N GLU A 46 11.02 2.25 -23.42
CA GLU A 46 11.54 1.08 -22.69
C GLU A 46 10.43 0.06 -22.39
N ARG A 47 9.24 0.53 -21.99
CA ARG A 47 8.07 -0.34 -21.78
C ARG A 47 7.70 -1.09 -23.06
N GLU A 48 7.67 -0.41 -24.20
CA GLU A 48 7.37 -1.05 -25.50
C GLU A 48 8.44 -2.08 -25.86
N ALA A 49 9.72 -1.76 -25.69
CA ALA A 49 10.83 -2.69 -25.93
C ALA A 49 10.73 -3.94 -25.05
N GLN A 50 10.43 -3.78 -23.75
CA GLN A 50 10.23 -4.89 -22.82
C GLN A 50 9.03 -5.78 -23.20
N GLN A 51 7.95 -5.17 -23.67
CA GLN A 51 6.79 -5.92 -24.16
C GLN A 51 7.13 -6.72 -25.41
N ALA A 52 7.86 -6.13 -26.35
CA ALA A 52 8.30 -6.79 -27.57
C ALA A 52 9.30 -7.93 -27.29
N ALA A 53 10.15 -7.79 -26.29
CA ALA A 53 11.15 -8.79 -25.89
C ALA A 53 10.57 -9.96 -25.04
N ARG A 54 9.29 -9.93 -24.68
CA ARG A 54 8.70 -10.89 -23.73
C ARG A 54 8.64 -12.30 -24.31
N VAL A 55 9.30 -13.25 -23.65
CA VAL A 55 9.21 -14.68 -23.99
C VAL A 55 7.98 -15.30 -23.32
N PRO A 56 7.09 -16.01 -24.05
CA PRO A 56 5.96 -16.69 -23.44
C PRO A 56 6.44 -17.80 -22.50
N GLN A 57 6.01 -17.75 -21.24
CA GLN A 57 6.29 -18.79 -20.24
C GLN A 57 5.04 -19.64 -20.00
N GLN A 58 5.24 -20.95 -19.80
CA GLN A 58 4.16 -21.85 -19.40
C GLN A 58 3.68 -21.46 -17.99
N PRO A 59 2.36 -21.50 -17.70
CA PRO A 59 1.83 -21.17 -16.38
C PRO A 59 2.41 -22.07 -15.27
N TYR A 60 2.74 -23.31 -15.62
CA TYR A 60 3.36 -24.27 -14.71
C TYR A 60 4.56 -24.95 -15.39
N VAL A 61 5.70 -24.95 -14.69
CA VAL A 61 6.97 -25.52 -15.18
C VAL A 61 6.86 -27.01 -15.54
N TYR A 62 5.96 -27.74 -14.88
CA TYR A 62 5.77 -29.18 -15.06
C TYR A 62 4.52 -29.54 -15.86
N GLN A 63 3.81 -28.57 -16.44
CA GLN A 63 2.66 -28.88 -17.28
C GLN A 63 3.17 -29.59 -18.54
N THR A 64 2.71 -30.83 -18.74
CA THR A 64 2.94 -31.53 -20.00
C THR A 64 2.16 -30.81 -21.09
N LYS A 65 2.83 -30.46 -22.19
CA LYS A 65 2.15 -29.94 -23.38
C LYS A 65 1.27 -31.08 -23.91
N GLY A 66 -0.05 -30.85 -23.90
CA GLY A 66 -1.01 -31.73 -24.58
C GLY A 66 -0.81 -31.68 -26.09
#